data_AF-A0A8T5KT25-F1
#
_entry.id   AF-A0A8T5KT25-F1
#
_cell.length_a   1.000
_cell.length_b   1.000
_cell.length_c   1.000
_cell.angle_alpha   90.00
_cell.angle_beta   90.00
_cell.angle_gamma   90.00
#
_symmetry.space_group_name_H-M   'P 1'
#
loop_
_entity.id
_entity.type
_entity.pdbx_description
1 polymer ?
#
loop_
_entity_poly.entity_id
_entity_poly.type
_entity_poly.pdbx_seq_one_letter_code
_entity_poly.pdbx_strand_id
1 'polypeptide(L)'
;GNNKEKIKIFVKEKEKAYSLDEDIHMDFGSLKKDLMKTRYTQKSSLNGAMFCLFSQKKVLDLDGGEEINLGDAISDLNKKENHHIFPLSKFRGKKMVNSIMNICFLSKKVNNFISDKEPLKYFSKYQSLDHFKDAMKSLYIPLDAKSGIWNNNFEAFLKSRTDVVISEIEKLTGMKSNIEEDIENDGQKLIRKFEVKLRDFIDTKMTTVYGTYWWKQAPGGVKKEAKEEFERKKRKDPLFKDSEYTSRWGRNWLNLTNLDHLRQIITAHWTRAFKDSFRGSPEKFSHSFDYIRNLRNFYSHDDNEEPEEGFKDSAMGALKTFNRILKFSD
;
A
#
# COMPACT_ATOMS: atom_id res chain seq x y z
N GLY A 1 1.18 -23.60 2.23
CA GLY A 1 0.93 -23.28 3.65
C GLY A 1 1.99 -22.38 4.28
N ASN A 2 3.28 -22.65 4.09
CA ASN A 2 4.37 -22.06 4.89
C ASN A 2 4.93 -20.72 4.36
N ASN A 3 4.74 -20.40 3.08
CA ASN A 3 5.35 -19.19 2.48
C ASN A 3 4.64 -17.90 2.85
N LYS A 4 3.31 -17.89 3.06
CA LYS A 4 2.57 -16.67 3.47
C LYS A 4 2.95 -16.23 4.89
N GLU A 5 3.17 -17.20 5.78
CA GLU A 5 3.67 -16.97 7.13
C GLU A 5 5.12 -16.49 7.11
N LYS A 6 5.99 -17.10 6.29
CA LYS A 6 7.37 -16.65 6.09
C LYS A 6 7.48 -15.25 5.47
N ILE A 7 6.55 -14.87 4.60
CA ILE A 7 6.47 -13.50 4.04
C ILE A 7 6.05 -12.53 5.13
N LYS A 8 5.02 -12.86 5.93
CA LYS A 8 4.63 -12.03 7.07
C LYS A 8 5.74 -11.91 8.10
N ILE A 9 6.47 -12.99 8.36
CA ILE A 9 7.61 -13.03 9.28
C ILE A 9 8.79 -12.24 8.69
N PHE A 10 9.11 -12.38 7.40
CA PHE A 10 10.18 -11.60 6.75
C PHE A 10 9.84 -10.11 6.69
N VAL A 11 8.57 -9.75 6.41
CA VAL A 11 8.07 -8.38 6.51
C VAL A 11 8.19 -7.89 7.96
N LYS A 12 7.79 -8.69 8.96
CA LYS A 12 7.95 -8.37 10.39
C LYS A 12 9.39 -8.30 10.88
N GLU A 13 10.27 -9.14 10.35
CA GLU A 13 11.70 -9.21 10.71
C GLU A 13 12.47 -8.08 10.04
N LYS A 14 12.04 -7.63 8.85
CA LYS A 14 12.53 -6.40 8.24
C LYS A 14 11.93 -5.18 8.93
N GLU A 15 10.65 -5.18 9.29
CA GLU A 15 10.08 -4.19 10.22
C GLU A 15 10.92 -4.12 11.50
N LYS A 16 11.35 -5.26 12.07
CA LYS A 16 12.24 -5.31 13.24
C LYS A 16 13.69 -4.87 13.00
N ALA A 17 14.30 -5.27 11.88
CA ALA A 17 15.68 -4.90 11.53
C ALA A 17 15.79 -3.44 11.08
N TYR A 18 14.66 -2.82 10.72
CA TYR A 18 14.50 -1.38 10.52
C TYR A 18 13.76 -0.71 11.69
N SER A 19 13.46 -1.43 12.80
CA SER A 19 12.83 -0.85 14.00
C SER A 19 13.88 -0.48 15.04
N LEU A 20 14.37 0.74 14.93
CA LEU A 20 14.43 1.64 16.06
C LEU A 20 13.66 2.88 15.60
N ASP A 21 12.52 3.14 16.23
CA ASP A 21 11.73 4.37 16.12
C ASP A 21 11.69 5.05 14.75
N GLU A 22 10.76 4.65 13.87
CA GLU A 22 10.10 5.54 12.90
C GLU A 22 9.08 4.75 12.06
N ASP A 23 7.85 5.24 11.97
CA ASP A 23 6.84 4.79 11.00
C ASP A 23 7.43 4.76 9.59
N ILE A 24 7.71 3.59 9.04
CA ILE A 24 8.36 3.41 7.74
C ILE A 24 7.49 4.04 6.64
N HIS A 25 7.86 5.24 6.18
CA HIS A 25 7.40 5.75 4.89
C HIS A 25 8.10 4.99 3.78
N MET A 26 7.33 4.24 3.01
CA MET A 26 7.80 3.73 1.74
C MET A 26 7.64 4.85 0.70
N ASP A 27 8.70 5.64 0.48
CA ASP A 27 8.76 6.51 -0.69
C ASP A 27 8.87 5.63 -1.93
N PHE A 28 7.76 5.43 -2.65
CA PHE A 28 7.73 4.64 -3.88
C PHE A 28 8.65 5.22 -4.98
N GLY A 29 8.92 6.52 -4.96
CA GLY A 29 9.91 7.14 -5.85
C GLY A 29 11.33 6.67 -5.53
N SER A 30 11.70 6.65 -4.24
CA SER A 30 12.96 6.05 -3.78
C SER A 30 12.99 4.54 -4.03
N LEU A 31 11.93 3.82 -3.67
CA LEU A 31 11.85 2.36 -3.83
C LEU A 31 12.00 1.94 -5.30
N LYS A 32 11.38 2.66 -6.25
CA LYS A 32 11.61 2.45 -7.69
C LYS A 32 13.09 2.56 -8.03
N LYS A 33 13.76 3.63 -7.58
CA LYS A 33 15.19 3.84 -7.81
C LYS A 33 16.03 2.74 -7.15
N ASP A 34 15.66 2.31 -5.95
CA ASP A 34 16.38 1.30 -5.19
C ASP A 34 16.23 -0.09 -5.82
N LEU A 35 15.03 -0.48 -6.25
CA LEU A 35 14.79 -1.73 -6.99
C LEU A 35 15.60 -1.78 -8.29
N MET A 36 15.62 -0.69 -9.06
CA MET A 36 16.39 -0.62 -10.30
C MET A 36 17.91 -0.70 -10.05
N LYS A 37 18.43 -0.05 -8.99
CA LYS A 37 19.86 -0.02 -8.69
C LYS A 37 20.37 -1.25 -7.94
N THR A 38 19.51 -1.94 -7.19
CA THR A 38 19.89 -3.08 -6.37
C THR A 38 20.38 -4.22 -7.23
N ARG A 39 21.59 -4.71 -6.94
CA ARG A 39 22.16 -5.86 -7.65
C ARG A 39 21.67 -7.15 -7.01
N TYR A 40 21.29 -8.14 -7.82
CA TYR A 40 20.80 -9.41 -7.30
C TYR A 40 21.84 -10.18 -6.46
N THR A 41 23.13 -9.97 -6.74
CA THR A 41 24.23 -10.64 -6.03
C THR A 41 24.47 -10.08 -4.62
N GLN A 42 23.86 -8.94 -4.27
CA GLN A 42 23.99 -8.35 -2.95
C GLN A 42 22.97 -8.99 -2.01
N LYS A 43 23.36 -9.31 -0.77
CA LYS A 43 22.36 -9.66 0.25
C LYS A 43 21.57 -8.39 0.59
N SER A 44 20.33 -8.30 0.11
CA SER A 44 19.46 -7.15 0.35
C SER A 44 18.06 -7.60 0.78
N SER A 45 17.39 -6.75 1.56
CA SER A 45 15.97 -6.92 1.89
C SER A 45 15.09 -6.91 0.64
N LEU A 46 15.45 -6.11 -0.36
CA LEU A 46 14.74 -6.03 -1.65
C LEU A 46 14.82 -7.34 -2.44
N ASN A 47 15.94 -8.05 -2.37
CA ASN A 47 16.06 -9.36 -3.02
C ASN A 47 15.15 -10.40 -2.37
N GLY A 48 15.08 -10.39 -1.04
CA GLY A 48 14.11 -11.20 -0.29
C GLY A 48 12.66 -10.82 -0.60
N ALA A 49 12.34 -9.53 -0.70
CA ALA A 49 10.99 -9.06 -1.03
C ALA A 49 10.56 -9.50 -2.44
N MET A 50 11.44 -9.37 -3.43
CA MET A 50 11.18 -9.87 -4.78
C MET A 50 10.94 -11.38 -4.80
N PHE A 51 11.75 -12.13 -4.07
CA PHE A 51 11.56 -13.58 -3.93
C PHE A 51 10.20 -13.92 -3.33
N CYS A 52 9.78 -13.18 -2.30
CA CYS A 52 8.46 -13.31 -1.69
C CYS A 52 7.33 -13.07 -2.70
N LEU A 53 7.47 -12.03 -3.54
CA LEU A 53 6.50 -11.73 -4.60
C LEU A 53 6.38 -12.86 -5.63
N PHE A 54 7.50 -13.45 -6.07
CA PHE A 54 7.48 -14.60 -6.97
C PHE A 54 6.85 -15.83 -6.32
N SER A 55 7.18 -16.09 -5.05
CA SER A 55 6.62 -17.21 -4.28
C SER A 55 5.11 -17.14 -4.09
N GLN A 56 4.52 -15.94 -4.09
CA GLN A 56 3.07 -15.79 -4.04
C GLN A 56 2.39 -16.05 -5.39
N LYS A 57 3.05 -15.71 -6.50
CA LYS A 57 2.47 -15.84 -7.84
C LYS A 57 2.55 -17.23 -8.43
N LYS A 58 3.33 -18.14 -7.82
CA LYS A 58 3.60 -19.47 -8.35
C LYS A 58 4.16 -19.38 -9.77
N VAL A 59 5.43 -19.02 -9.86
CA VAL A 59 6.12 -18.80 -11.14
C VAL A 59 5.92 -19.98 -12.07
N LEU A 60 5.50 -19.73 -13.30
CA LEU A 60 5.32 -20.77 -14.32
C LEU A 60 6.51 -20.80 -15.28
N ASP A 61 6.88 -22.00 -15.74
CA ASP A 61 7.90 -22.18 -16.76
C ASP A 61 7.43 -21.67 -18.12
N LEU A 62 8.32 -20.99 -18.86
CA LEU A 62 7.99 -20.39 -20.15
C LEU A 62 7.68 -21.44 -21.23
N ASP A 63 8.26 -22.64 -21.14
CA ASP A 63 8.11 -23.70 -22.15
C ASP A 63 6.90 -24.57 -21.84
N GLY A 64 6.86 -25.23 -20.67
CA GLY A 64 5.81 -26.21 -20.35
C GLY A 64 4.63 -25.68 -19.52
N GLY A 65 4.76 -24.47 -18.94
CA GLY A 65 3.68 -23.84 -18.15
C GLY A 65 3.52 -24.41 -16.73
N GLU A 66 4.35 -25.37 -16.32
CA GLU A 66 4.35 -25.92 -14.98
C GLU A 66 4.90 -24.94 -13.93
N GLU A 67 4.48 -25.08 -12.67
CA GLU A 67 5.00 -24.28 -11.57
C GLU A 67 6.48 -24.62 -11.30
N ILE A 68 7.34 -23.61 -11.32
CA ILE A 68 8.76 -23.73 -10.98
C ILE A 68 8.89 -23.86 -9.46
N ASN A 69 9.56 -24.91 -9.00
CA ASN A 69 9.93 -25.03 -7.58
C ASN A 69 11.01 -23.99 -7.23
N LEU A 70 10.56 -22.86 -6.68
CA LEU A 70 11.44 -21.79 -6.24
C LEU A 70 12.36 -22.19 -5.08
N GLY A 71 12.04 -23.24 -4.32
CA GLY A 71 12.88 -23.74 -3.21
C GLY A 71 14.25 -24.22 -3.70
N ASP A 72 14.28 -24.92 -4.83
CA ASP A 72 15.52 -25.37 -5.46
C ASP A 72 16.26 -24.18 -6.10
N ALA A 73 15.51 -23.25 -6.71
CA ALA A 73 16.06 -22.01 -7.27
C ALA A 73 16.69 -21.09 -6.21
N ILE A 74 16.23 -21.11 -4.95
CA ILE A 74 16.85 -20.38 -3.83
C ILE A 74 18.24 -20.93 -3.49
N SER A 75 18.38 -22.27 -3.47
CA SER A 75 19.67 -22.89 -3.18
C SER A 75 20.73 -22.50 -4.23
N ASP A 76 20.27 -22.19 -5.44
CA ASP A 76 21.05 -21.70 -6.56
C ASP A 76 21.16 -20.16 -6.66
N LEU A 77 20.49 -19.37 -5.79
CA LEU A 77 20.71 -17.91 -5.72
C LEU A 77 22.16 -17.56 -5.37
N ASN A 78 22.89 -18.49 -4.75
CA ASN A 78 24.32 -18.40 -4.48
C ASN A 78 25.22 -18.82 -5.68
N LYS A 79 24.64 -19.30 -6.78
CA LYS A 79 25.36 -19.72 -7.98
C LYS A 79 25.22 -18.70 -9.11
N LYS A 80 26.24 -18.63 -9.96
CA LYS A 80 26.41 -17.71 -11.09
C LYS A 80 25.41 -17.93 -12.26
N GLU A 81 24.29 -18.60 -12.02
CA GLU A 81 23.42 -19.18 -13.07
C GLU A 81 22.04 -18.53 -13.19
N ASN A 82 21.74 -17.49 -12.40
CA ASN A 82 20.47 -16.76 -12.53
C ASN A 82 20.37 -16.10 -13.91
N HIS A 83 19.24 -16.32 -14.59
CA HIS A 83 19.03 -15.82 -15.94
C HIS A 83 18.79 -14.30 -15.93
N HIS A 84 19.66 -13.56 -16.60
CA HIS A 84 19.38 -12.17 -16.96
C HIS A 84 18.47 -12.15 -18.17
N ILE A 85 17.28 -11.55 -18.04
CA ILE A 85 16.33 -11.39 -19.14
C ILE A 85 17.03 -10.73 -20.32
N PHE A 86 17.76 -9.63 -20.05
CA PHE A 86 18.72 -9.04 -20.96
C PHE A 86 20.12 -9.54 -20.64
N PRO A 87 20.75 -10.35 -21.52
CA PRO A 87 21.96 -11.10 -21.20
C PRO A 87 23.19 -10.20 -20.99
N LEU A 88 23.98 -10.53 -19.97
CA LEU A 88 25.20 -9.77 -19.62
C LEU A 88 26.19 -9.64 -20.77
N SER A 89 26.36 -10.69 -21.59
CA SER A 89 27.32 -10.69 -22.71
C SER A 89 27.02 -9.58 -23.73
N LYS A 90 25.76 -9.20 -23.90
CA LYS A 90 25.31 -8.20 -24.88
C LYS A 90 25.08 -6.82 -24.26
N PHE A 91 24.81 -6.75 -22.96
CA PHE A 91 24.44 -5.51 -22.27
C PHE A 91 25.43 -5.08 -21.17
N ARG A 92 26.66 -5.62 -21.17
CA ARG A 92 27.70 -5.38 -20.15
C ARG A 92 28.00 -3.90 -19.85
N GLY A 93 27.84 -3.01 -20.84
CA GLY A 93 28.05 -1.57 -20.71
C GLY A 93 26.89 -0.78 -20.08
N LYS A 94 25.74 -1.41 -19.80
CA LYS A 94 24.57 -0.73 -19.24
C LYS A 94 24.65 -0.64 -17.71
N LYS A 95 24.42 0.56 -17.17
CA LYS A 95 24.60 0.93 -15.75
C LYS A 95 23.78 0.11 -14.74
N MET A 96 22.84 -0.73 -15.18
CA MET A 96 21.96 -1.52 -14.30
C MET A 96 21.75 -2.95 -14.81
N VAL A 97 22.63 -3.48 -15.67
CA VAL A 97 22.46 -4.83 -16.24
C VAL A 97 22.37 -5.94 -15.16
N ASN A 98 23.01 -5.72 -14.00
CA ASN A 98 22.95 -6.63 -12.84
C ASN A 98 21.79 -6.35 -11.86
N SER A 99 20.86 -5.47 -12.23
CA SER A 99 19.69 -5.15 -11.42
C SER A 99 18.87 -6.40 -11.12
N ILE A 100 18.30 -6.49 -9.92
CA ILE A 100 17.30 -7.52 -9.61
C ILE A 100 16.10 -7.47 -10.55
N MET A 101 15.75 -6.29 -11.08
CA MET A 101 14.69 -6.14 -12.08
C MET A 101 15.06 -6.78 -13.43
N ASN A 102 16.31 -7.17 -13.65
CA ASN A 102 16.74 -7.91 -14.84
C ASN A 102 16.86 -9.44 -14.61
N ILE A 103 16.51 -9.94 -13.42
CA ILE A 103 16.61 -11.37 -13.11
C ILE A 103 15.28 -12.09 -13.35
N CYS A 104 15.36 -13.31 -13.87
CA CYS A 104 14.24 -14.21 -14.11
C CYS A 104 14.52 -15.59 -13.54
N PHE A 105 13.46 -16.22 -13.02
CA PHE A 105 13.48 -17.62 -12.61
C PHE A 105 12.98 -18.47 -13.76
N LEU A 106 13.83 -19.39 -14.21
CA LEU A 106 13.54 -20.30 -15.31
C LEU A 106 13.94 -21.72 -14.91
N SER A 107 13.32 -22.74 -15.48
CA SER A 107 13.85 -24.10 -15.37
C SER A 107 15.25 -24.17 -16.01
N LYS A 108 16.07 -25.12 -15.55
CA LYS A 108 17.41 -25.35 -16.11
C LYS A 108 17.38 -25.62 -17.62
N LYS A 109 16.36 -26.34 -18.09
CA LYS A 109 16.12 -26.63 -19.51
C LYS A 109 15.94 -25.33 -20.30
N VAL A 110 15.03 -24.46 -19.83
CA VAL A 110 14.74 -23.19 -20.50
C VAL A 110 15.93 -22.24 -20.41
N ASN A 111 16.60 -22.14 -19.26
CA ASN A 111 17.79 -21.30 -19.10
C ASN A 111 18.90 -21.68 -20.11
N ASN A 112 19.21 -22.98 -20.23
CA ASN A 112 20.18 -23.49 -21.19
C ASN A 112 19.75 -23.24 -22.64
N PHE A 113 18.46 -23.39 -22.94
CA PHE A 113 17.94 -23.12 -24.27
C PHE A 113 18.03 -21.64 -24.65
N ILE A 114 17.67 -20.73 -23.74
CA ILE A 114 17.73 -19.28 -24.00
C ILE A 114 19.18 -18.82 -24.08
N SER A 115 20.02 -19.22 -23.12
CA SER A 115 21.44 -18.84 -23.05
C SER A 115 21.62 -17.32 -23.11
N ASP A 116 22.32 -16.80 -24.11
CA ASP A 116 22.60 -15.37 -24.29
C ASP A 116 21.70 -14.70 -25.35
N LYS A 117 20.57 -15.32 -25.71
CA LYS A 117 19.62 -14.74 -26.67
C LYS A 117 18.98 -13.47 -26.11
N GLU A 118 18.66 -12.54 -27.01
CA GLU A 118 17.97 -11.31 -26.63
C GLU A 118 16.48 -11.56 -26.38
N PRO A 119 15.84 -10.80 -25.47
CA PRO A 119 14.41 -10.88 -25.14
C PRO A 119 13.50 -11.06 -26.34
N LEU A 120 13.60 -10.17 -27.34
CA LEU A 120 12.77 -10.22 -28.53
C LEU A 120 12.85 -11.60 -29.20
N LYS A 121 14.06 -12.15 -29.33
CA LYS A 121 14.26 -13.43 -30.05
C LYS A 121 13.64 -14.60 -29.30
N TYR A 122 13.84 -14.72 -27.99
CA TYR A 122 13.34 -15.89 -27.27
C TYR A 122 11.88 -15.73 -26.83
N PHE A 123 11.40 -14.53 -26.43
CA PHE A 123 9.99 -14.35 -26.11
C PHE A 123 9.10 -14.54 -27.33
N SER A 124 9.53 -14.13 -28.53
CA SER A 124 8.78 -14.40 -29.77
C SER A 124 8.59 -15.89 -30.04
N LYS A 125 9.51 -16.75 -29.56
CA LYS A 125 9.38 -18.21 -29.71
C LYS A 125 8.27 -18.77 -28.81
N TYR A 126 8.10 -18.22 -27.61
CA TYR A 126 7.11 -18.71 -26.64
C TYR A 126 5.75 -18.01 -26.78
N GLN A 127 5.69 -16.89 -27.52
CA GLN A 127 4.50 -16.04 -27.59
C GLN A 127 3.23 -16.76 -28.09
N SER A 128 3.38 -17.80 -28.90
CA SER A 128 2.27 -18.59 -29.44
C SER A 128 1.74 -19.67 -28.48
N LEU A 129 2.38 -19.88 -27.33
CA LEU A 129 1.93 -20.85 -26.34
C LEU A 129 0.76 -20.29 -25.54
N ASP A 130 -0.26 -21.12 -25.29
CA ASP A 130 -1.50 -20.69 -24.62
C ASP A 130 -1.25 -20.12 -23.20
N HIS A 131 -0.30 -20.71 -22.47
CA HIS A 131 0.09 -20.29 -21.11
C HIS A 131 1.08 -19.13 -21.07
N PHE A 132 1.55 -18.63 -22.23
CA PHE A 132 2.60 -17.61 -22.27
C PHE A 132 2.25 -16.35 -21.47
N LYS A 133 1.01 -15.87 -21.61
CA LYS A 133 0.55 -14.66 -20.89
C LYS A 133 0.58 -14.87 -19.38
N ASP A 134 0.18 -16.05 -18.91
CA ASP A 134 0.17 -16.39 -17.49
C ASP A 134 1.59 -16.56 -16.95
N ALA A 135 2.49 -17.18 -17.72
CA ALA A 135 3.90 -17.29 -17.36
C ALA A 135 4.54 -15.90 -17.23
N MET A 136 4.32 -15.01 -18.19
CA MET A 136 4.85 -13.64 -18.17
C MET A 136 4.31 -12.83 -16.99
N LYS A 137 3.01 -12.97 -16.69
CA LYS A 137 2.38 -12.35 -15.51
C LYS A 137 2.96 -12.89 -14.20
N SER A 138 3.22 -14.20 -14.11
CA SER A 138 3.83 -14.83 -12.93
C SER A 138 5.27 -14.35 -12.67
N LEU A 139 5.96 -13.94 -13.74
CA LEU A 139 7.32 -13.39 -13.73
C LEU A 139 7.38 -11.85 -13.61
N TYR A 140 6.22 -11.18 -13.48
CA TYR A 140 6.09 -9.73 -13.51
C TYR A 140 6.72 -9.09 -14.76
N ILE A 141 6.62 -9.73 -15.92
CA ILE A 141 7.14 -9.20 -17.18
C ILE A 141 5.98 -8.55 -17.96
N PRO A 142 6.02 -7.23 -18.20
CA PRO A 142 4.99 -6.55 -18.97
C PRO A 142 4.99 -7.02 -20.42
N LEU A 143 3.80 -7.12 -21.01
CA LEU A 143 3.59 -7.59 -22.38
C LEU A 143 3.26 -6.48 -23.37
N ASP A 144 2.93 -5.29 -22.88
CA ASP A 144 2.53 -4.16 -23.71
C ASP A 144 3.69 -3.63 -24.58
N ALA A 145 3.38 -2.77 -25.54
CA ALA A 145 4.38 -2.21 -26.46
C ALA A 145 5.48 -1.37 -25.76
N LYS A 146 5.24 -0.88 -24.54
CA LYS A 146 6.19 -0.08 -23.75
C LYS A 146 7.09 -0.97 -22.87
N SER A 147 6.86 -2.27 -22.83
CA SER A 147 7.61 -3.26 -22.04
C SER A 147 9.10 -3.36 -22.35
N GLY A 148 9.58 -2.87 -23.50
CA GLY A 148 10.97 -2.96 -23.91
C GLY A 148 11.45 -4.37 -24.34
N ILE A 149 10.71 -5.44 -24.05
CA ILE A 149 11.10 -6.81 -24.45
C ILE A 149 10.94 -7.02 -25.97
N TRP A 150 9.97 -6.36 -26.60
CA TRP A 150 9.64 -6.52 -28.01
C TRP A 150 10.52 -5.69 -28.97
N ASN A 151 11.41 -4.86 -28.43
CA ASN A 151 12.34 -4.05 -29.21
C ASN A 151 13.75 -4.04 -28.61
N ASN A 152 14.04 -4.98 -27.71
CA ASN A 152 15.30 -5.07 -26.97
C ASN A 152 15.73 -3.75 -26.30
N ASN A 153 14.77 -2.92 -25.88
CA ASN A 153 15.06 -1.68 -25.16
C ASN A 153 15.20 -1.97 -23.66
N PHE A 154 16.45 -2.13 -23.22
CA PHE A 154 16.79 -2.47 -21.85
C PHE A 154 16.27 -1.45 -20.82
N GLU A 155 16.43 -0.15 -21.08
CA GLU A 155 15.99 0.91 -20.18
C GLU A 155 14.46 0.95 -20.04
N ALA A 156 13.74 0.82 -21.15
CA ALA A 156 12.27 0.76 -21.14
C ALA A 156 11.77 -0.49 -20.40
N PHE A 157 12.44 -1.62 -20.58
CA PHE A 157 12.15 -2.85 -19.85
C PHE A 157 12.35 -2.69 -18.35
N LEU A 158 13.49 -2.15 -17.92
CA LEU A 158 13.79 -1.99 -16.51
C LEU A 158 12.73 -1.11 -15.82
N LYS A 159 12.34 -0.01 -16.47
CA LYS A 159 11.31 0.90 -15.97
C LYS A 159 9.93 0.24 -15.90
N SER A 160 9.46 -0.32 -17.02
CA SER A 160 8.12 -0.93 -17.10
C SER A 160 7.95 -2.11 -16.14
N ARG A 161 8.96 -2.98 -16.02
CA ARG A 161 8.95 -4.08 -15.05
C ARG A 161 8.93 -3.57 -13.60
N THR A 162 9.72 -2.53 -13.30
CA THR A 162 9.70 -1.91 -11.97
C THR A 162 8.32 -1.35 -11.63
N ASP A 163 7.64 -0.71 -12.59
CA ASP A 163 6.30 -0.17 -12.39
C ASP A 163 5.27 -1.29 -12.10
N VAL A 164 5.34 -2.43 -12.79
CA VAL A 164 4.50 -3.61 -12.52
C VAL A 164 4.75 -4.17 -11.11
N VAL A 165 6.02 -4.31 -10.72
CA VAL A 165 6.39 -4.80 -9.38
C VAL A 165 5.90 -3.85 -8.28
N ILE A 166 6.08 -2.54 -8.46
CA ILE A 166 5.58 -1.54 -7.51
C ILE A 166 4.07 -1.61 -7.40
N SER A 167 3.35 -1.72 -8.51
CA SER A 167 1.89 -1.82 -8.47
C SER A 167 1.40 -3.06 -7.71
N GLU A 168 2.11 -4.19 -7.83
CA GLU A 168 1.81 -5.37 -7.02
C GLU A 168 2.13 -5.14 -5.54
N ILE A 169 3.24 -4.48 -5.22
CA ILE A 169 3.57 -4.11 -3.83
C ILE A 169 2.49 -3.19 -3.25
N GLU A 170 2.08 -2.16 -3.97
CA GLU A 170 1.00 -1.25 -3.60
C GLU A 170 -0.29 -2.03 -3.34
N LYS A 171 -0.63 -2.98 -4.20
CA LYS A 171 -1.81 -3.84 -4.03
C LYS A 171 -1.71 -4.72 -2.78
N LEU A 172 -0.60 -5.42 -2.59
CA LEU A 172 -0.42 -6.34 -1.46
C LEU A 172 -0.33 -5.63 -0.11
N THR A 173 0.09 -4.36 -0.12
CA THR A 173 0.15 -3.50 1.07
C THR A 173 -1.12 -2.65 1.27
N GLY A 174 -2.09 -2.76 0.36
CA GLY A 174 -3.30 -1.91 0.34
C GLY A 174 -2.96 -0.42 0.28
N MET A 175 -1.84 -0.06 -0.36
CA MET A 175 -1.37 1.31 -0.53
C MET A 175 -1.81 1.93 -1.86
N LYS A 176 -2.36 1.13 -2.78
CA LYS A 176 -3.11 1.68 -3.92
C LYS A 176 -4.35 2.37 -3.35
N SER A 177 -4.63 3.59 -3.79
CA SER A 177 -5.80 4.34 -3.34
C SER A 177 -6.42 5.03 -4.55
N ASN A 178 -7.65 4.70 -4.88
CA ASN A 178 -8.41 5.35 -5.96
C ASN A 178 -9.16 6.57 -5.40
N ILE A 179 -8.49 7.42 -4.62
CA ILE A 179 -9.12 8.57 -3.95
C ILE A 179 -9.72 9.53 -4.97
N GLU A 180 -9.00 9.78 -6.07
CA GLU A 180 -9.48 10.56 -7.22
C GLU A 180 -10.81 10.03 -7.76
N GLU A 181 -10.83 8.75 -8.11
CA GLU A 181 -11.98 8.07 -8.68
C GLU A 181 -13.14 8.00 -7.68
N ASP A 182 -12.86 7.75 -6.40
CA ASP A 182 -13.87 7.74 -5.34
C ASP A 182 -14.48 9.13 -5.10
N ILE A 183 -13.68 10.20 -5.20
CA ILE A 183 -14.16 11.59 -5.08
C ILE A 183 -15.07 11.93 -6.26
N GLU A 184 -14.65 11.59 -7.48
CA GLU A 184 -15.40 11.84 -8.72
C GLU A 184 -16.72 11.05 -8.74
N ASN A 185 -16.70 9.80 -8.26
CA ASN A 185 -17.88 8.95 -8.23
C ASN A 185 -18.87 9.36 -7.13
N ASP A 186 -18.39 9.48 -5.88
CA ASP A 186 -19.23 9.78 -4.71
C ASP A 186 -18.37 10.28 -3.54
N GLY A 187 -17.97 11.56 -3.62
CA GLY A 187 -17.19 12.22 -2.57
C GLY A 187 -17.85 12.17 -1.19
N GLN A 188 -19.20 12.23 -1.13
CA GLN A 188 -19.92 12.14 0.15
C GLN A 188 -19.75 10.76 0.80
N LYS A 189 -19.87 9.69 0.03
CA LYS A 189 -19.63 8.32 0.50
C LYS A 189 -18.18 8.10 0.89
N LEU A 190 -17.22 8.64 0.15
CA LEU A 190 -15.81 8.57 0.52
C LEU A 190 -15.56 9.22 1.89
N ILE A 191 -16.08 10.44 2.09
CA ILE A 191 -15.95 11.14 3.37
C ILE A 191 -16.60 10.34 4.50
N ARG A 192 -17.80 9.76 4.29
CA ARG A 192 -18.45 8.89 5.30
C ARG A 192 -17.56 7.69 5.67
N LYS A 193 -16.98 7.00 4.68
CA LYS A 193 -16.03 5.89 4.92
C LYS A 193 -14.82 6.36 5.73
N PHE A 194 -14.24 7.51 5.35
CA PHE A 194 -13.14 8.13 6.08
C PHE A 194 -13.51 8.38 7.55
N GLU A 195 -14.66 9.01 7.82
CA GLU A 195 -15.03 9.32 9.20
C GLU A 195 -15.29 8.05 10.02
N VAL A 196 -15.87 6.99 9.45
CA VAL A 196 -16.06 5.70 10.13
C VAL A 196 -14.71 5.11 10.51
N LYS A 197 -13.77 5.03 9.56
CA LYS A 197 -12.44 4.47 9.80
C LYS A 197 -11.64 5.29 10.79
N LEU A 198 -11.77 6.62 10.76
CA LEU A 198 -11.12 7.48 11.74
C LEU A 198 -11.66 7.23 13.16
N ARG A 199 -12.97 7.04 13.32
CA ARG A 199 -13.56 6.69 14.63
C ARG A 199 -13.09 5.33 15.13
N ASP A 200 -13.05 4.32 14.26
CA ASP A 200 -12.52 2.99 14.59
C ASP A 200 -11.06 3.07 15.04
N PHE A 201 -10.27 3.88 14.33
CA PHE A 201 -8.86 4.10 14.63
C PHE A 201 -8.65 4.81 15.98
N ILE A 202 -9.40 5.88 16.25
CA ILE A 202 -9.36 6.59 17.54
C ILE A 202 -9.70 5.63 18.67
N ASP A 203 -10.80 4.86 18.54
CA ASP A 203 -11.20 3.91 19.57
C ASP A 203 -10.11 2.86 19.83
N THR A 204 -9.50 2.33 18.78
CA THR A 204 -8.40 1.35 18.88
C THR A 204 -7.19 1.93 19.62
N LYS A 205 -6.75 3.14 19.24
CA LYS A 205 -5.57 3.79 19.85
C LYS A 205 -5.84 4.18 21.30
N MET A 206 -6.98 4.78 21.57
CA MET A 206 -7.36 5.20 22.92
C MET A 206 -7.57 3.99 23.84
N THR A 207 -8.17 2.91 23.36
CA THR A 207 -8.33 1.66 24.12
C THR A 207 -6.98 1.03 24.44
N THR A 208 -6.03 1.03 23.49
CA THR A 208 -4.67 0.52 23.73
C THR A 208 -3.97 1.27 24.88
N VAL A 209 -4.17 2.58 24.97
CA VAL A 209 -3.45 3.44 25.93
C VAL A 209 -4.16 3.54 27.30
N TYR A 210 -5.49 3.56 27.30
CA TYR A 210 -6.30 3.89 28.50
C TYR A 210 -7.29 2.78 28.88
N GLY A 211 -7.32 1.67 28.13
CA GLY A 211 -8.25 0.56 28.33
C GLY A 211 -9.66 0.87 27.82
N THR A 212 -10.60 -0.06 28.07
CA THR A 212 -11.97 0.02 27.54
C THR A 212 -12.76 1.23 28.05
N TYR A 213 -12.34 1.87 29.15
CA TYR A 213 -13.00 3.06 29.71
C TYR A 213 -12.40 4.38 29.22
N TRP A 214 -11.67 4.36 28.09
CA TRP A 214 -10.92 5.51 27.60
C TRP A 214 -11.78 6.76 27.39
N TRP A 215 -13.10 6.63 27.13
CA TRP A 215 -14.00 7.78 26.94
C TRP A 215 -13.96 8.76 28.12
N LYS A 216 -13.62 8.30 29.33
CA LYS A 216 -13.42 9.18 30.49
C LYS A 216 -12.33 10.24 30.25
N GLN A 217 -11.33 9.89 29.44
CA GLN A 217 -10.18 10.74 29.09
C GLN A 217 -10.49 11.73 27.97
N ALA A 218 -11.61 11.57 27.24
CA ALA A 218 -11.98 12.50 26.18
C ALA A 218 -12.13 13.94 26.71
N PRO A 219 -11.84 14.97 25.89
CA PRO A 219 -11.93 16.37 26.29
C PRO A 219 -13.32 16.73 26.86
N GLY A 220 -13.34 17.64 27.83
CA GLY A 220 -14.56 18.02 28.54
C GLY A 220 -15.66 18.57 27.62
N GLY A 221 -15.30 19.46 26.69
CA GLY A 221 -16.22 20.01 25.68
C GLY A 221 -16.81 18.92 24.80
N VAL A 222 -15.96 18.05 24.24
CA VAL A 222 -16.39 16.91 23.42
C VAL A 222 -17.38 16.00 24.16
N LYS A 223 -17.12 15.68 25.43
CA LYS A 223 -18.03 14.86 26.24
C LYS A 223 -19.38 15.54 26.46
N LYS A 224 -19.37 16.85 26.71
CA LYS A 224 -20.60 17.64 26.91
C LYS A 224 -21.44 17.63 25.65
N GLU A 225 -20.87 17.98 24.50
CA GLU A 225 -21.59 18.06 23.23
C GLU A 225 -22.08 16.69 22.74
N ALA A 226 -21.28 15.63 22.89
CA ALA A 226 -21.72 14.27 22.57
C ALA A 226 -22.90 13.82 23.45
N LYS A 227 -22.94 14.25 24.72
CA LYS A 227 -24.06 13.98 25.62
C LYS A 227 -25.31 14.78 25.24
N GLU A 228 -25.16 16.04 24.83
CA GLU A 228 -26.28 16.84 24.32
C GLU A 228 -26.89 16.22 23.05
N GLU A 229 -26.04 15.72 22.15
CA GLU A 229 -26.47 15.00 20.94
C GLU A 229 -27.15 13.66 21.27
N PHE A 230 -26.63 12.93 22.27
CA PHE A 230 -27.28 11.72 22.81
C PHE A 230 -28.71 12.01 23.26
N GLU A 231 -28.90 13.02 24.12
CA GLU A 231 -30.23 13.40 24.63
C GLU A 231 -31.15 13.92 23.52
N ARG A 232 -30.59 14.59 22.52
CA ARG A 232 -31.35 15.02 21.33
C ARG A 232 -31.84 13.84 20.51
N LYS A 233 -31.02 12.81 20.29
CA LYS A 233 -31.43 11.59 19.55
C LYS A 233 -32.44 10.77 20.33
N LYS A 234 -32.22 10.58 21.64
CA LYS A 234 -33.14 9.89 22.54
C LYS A 234 -34.54 10.53 22.57
N ARG A 235 -34.62 11.87 22.57
CA ARG A 235 -35.90 12.58 22.47
C ARG A 235 -36.64 12.34 21.15
N LYS A 236 -35.91 12.08 20.05
CA LYS A 236 -36.49 11.86 18.72
C LYS A 236 -36.84 10.38 18.46
N ASP A 237 -36.14 9.46 19.10
CA ASP A 237 -36.33 8.02 18.93
C ASP A 237 -36.44 7.33 20.30
N PRO A 238 -37.67 6.96 20.73
CA PRO A 238 -37.90 6.25 21.98
C PRO A 238 -37.24 4.86 22.06
N LEU A 239 -36.83 4.26 20.93
CA LEU A 239 -36.13 2.97 20.88
C LEU A 239 -34.61 3.11 21.04
N PHE A 240 -34.10 4.32 21.20
CA PHE A 240 -32.68 4.58 21.36
C PHE A 240 -32.16 4.01 22.70
N LYS A 241 -31.22 3.06 22.63
CA LYS A 241 -30.78 2.27 23.79
C LYS A 241 -29.69 2.96 24.60
N ASP A 242 -30.02 3.38 25.81
CA ASP A 242 -29.06 3.96 26.77
C ASP A 242 -27.89 3.02 27.10
N SER A 243 -28.14 1.70 27.16
CA SER A 243 -27.16 0.70 27.57
C SER A 243 -25.93 0.59 26.65
N GLU A 244 -26.05 1.06 25.41
CA GLU A 244 -24.97 1.02 24.42
C GLU A 244 -24.01 2.22 24.55
N TYR A 245 -24.38 3.25 25.32
CA TYR A 245 -23.61 4.49 25.47
C TYR A 245 -23.05 4.65 26.88
N THR A 246 -22.30 3.64 27.33
CA THR A 246 -21.54 3.72 28.59
C THR A 246 -20.10 4.15 28.34
N SER A 247 -19.40 4.62 29.38
CA SER A 247 -17.98 4.98 29.25
C SER A 247 -17.07 3.83 28.82
N ARG A 248 -17.55 2.58 28.90
CA ARG A 248 -16.86 1.37 28.44
C ARG A 248 -16.85 1.22 26.91
N TRP A 249 -17.71 1.96 26.20
CA TRP A 249 -17.95 1.80 24.76
C TRP A 249 -17.63 3.12 24.06
N GLY A 250 -16.35 3.54 24.13
CA GLY A 250 -15.91 4.81 23.55
C GLY A 250 -16.25 4.93 22.06
N ARG A 251 -16.18 3.83 21.31
CA ARG A 251 -16.59 3.80 19.89
C ARG A 251 -18.02 4.27 19.62
N ASN A 252 -18.96 3.93 20.50
CA ASN A 252 -20.36 4.32 20.33
C ASN A 252 -20.52 5.82 20.56
N TRP A 253 -19.83 6.37 21.56
CA TRP A 253 -19.81 7.82 21.78
C TRP A 253 -19.26 8.60 20.59
N LEU A 254 -18.25 8.06 19.89
CA LEU A 254 -17.73 8.66 18.66
C LEU A 254 -18.78 8.77 17.53
N ASN A 255 -19.85 7.96 17.52
CA ASN A 255 -20.94 8.12 16.54
C ASN A 255 -21.80 9.37 16.79
N LEU A 256 -21.64 10.00 17.95
CA LEU A 256 -22.32 11.24 18.34
C LEU A 256 -21.40 12.46 18.25
N THR A 257 -20.21 12.29 17.66
CA THR A 257 -19.24 13.38 17.51
C THR A 257 -19.08 13.80 16.05
N ASN A 258 -18.80 15.08 15.83
CA ASN A 258 -18.45 15.64 14.54
C ASN A 258 -16.94 15.54 14.27
N LEU A 259 -16.49 15.95 13.08
CA LEU A 259 -15.07 15.96 12.71
C LEU A 259 -14.19 16.79 13.67
N ASP A 260 -14.68 17.93 14.16
CA ASP A 260 -13.91 18.79 15.06
C ASP A 260 -13.64 18.11 16.41
N HIS A 261 -14.62 17.40 16.95
CA HIS A 261 -14.44 16.59 18.15
C HIS A 261 -13.38 15.49 17.97
N LEU A 262 -13.34 14.84 16.79
CA LEU A 262 -12.31 13.84 16.48
C LEU A 262 -10.92 14.48 16.47
N ARG A 263 -10.79 15.66 15.86
CA ARG A 263 -9.57 16.48 15.88
C ARG A 263 -9.16 16.81 17.31
N GLN A 264 -10.08 17.31 18.14
CA GLN A 264 -9.82 17.65 19.54
C GLN A 264 -9.32 16.44 20.35
N ILE A 265 -9.93 15.25 20.18
CA ILE A 265 -9.46 14.02 20.85
C ILE A 265 -8.04 13.67 20.42
N ILE A 266 -7.75 13.68 19.12
CA ILE A 266 -6.42 13.34 18.59
C ILE A 266 -5.37 14.32 19.10
N THR A 267 -5.65 15.62 19.05
CA THR A 267 -4.72 16.67 19.51
C THR A 267 -4.48 16.58 21.01
N ALA A 268 -5.53 16.39 21.83
CA ALA A 268 -5.41 16.28 23.29
C ALA A 268 -4.59 15.05 23.73
N HIS A 269 -4.59 13.98 22.94
CA HIS A 269 -3.87 12.74 23.23
C HIS A 269 -2.71 12.48 22.26
N TRP A 270 -2.21 13.53 21.59
CA TRP A 270 -1.20 13.40 20.54
C TRP A 270 0.01 12.58 20.99
N THR A 271 0.71 13.08 22.01
CA THR A 271 1.96 12.48 22.50
C THR A 271 1.80 11.04 22.96
N ARG A 272 0.64 10.69 23.55
CA ARG A 272 0.47 9.41 24.24
C ARG A 272 -0.20 8.33 23.37
N ALA A 273 -1.01 8.72 22.39
CA ALA A 273 -1.80 7.77 21.60
C ALA A 273 -1.62 7.88 20.08
N PHE A 274 -1.18 9.04 19.56
CA PHE A 274 -1.27 9.32 18.12
C PHE A 274 0.03 9.80 17.46
N LYS A 275 1.05 10.14 18.25
CA LYS A 275 2.36 10.62 17.77
C LYS A 275 3.02 9.63 16.80
N ASP A 276 2.92 8.33 17.12
CA ASP A 276 3.49 7.24 16.32
C ASP A 276 2.49 6.73 15.26
N SER A 277 1.67 7.62 14.72
CA SER A 277 0.68 7.25 13.71
C SER A 277 0.45 8.35 12.71
N PHE A 278 0.48 9.60 13.17
CA PHE A 278 0.42 10.76 12.31
C PHE A 278 1.77 11.48 12.34
N ARG A 279 2.31 11.79 11.16
CA ARG A 279 3.56 12.51 11.06
C ARG A 279 3.40 14.01 11.31
N GLY A 280 4.48 14.61 11.80
CA GLY A 280 4.57 16.04 12.02
C GLY A 280 4.06 16.43 13.40
N SER A 281 3.47 17.63 13.47
CA SER A 281 3.00 18.20 14.72
C SER A 281 1.45 18.20 14.76
N PRO A 282 0.85 18.33 15.95
CA PRO A 282 -0.61 18.47 16.07
C PRO A 282 -1.18 19.61 15.21
N GLU A 283 -0.40 20.66 14.97
CA GLU A 283 -0.78 21.81 14.12
C GLU A 283 -0.85 21.39 12.65
N LYS A 284 0.16 20.68 12.14
CA LYS A 284 0.16 20.17 10.75
C LYS A 284 -0.97 19.17 10.51
N PHE A 285 -1.24 18.32 11.50
CA PHE A 285 -2.39 17.42 11.48
C PHE A 285 -3.70 18.21 11.39
N SER A 286 -3.87 19.22 12.24
CA SER A 286 -5.08 20.06 12.28
C SER A 286 -5.31 20.76 10.93
N HIS A 287 -4.25 21.30 10.32
CA HIS A 287 -4.31 21.93 9.00
C HIS A 287 -4.76 20.96 7.90
N SER A 288 -4.24 19.73 7.91
CA SER A 288 -4.67 18.68 6.97
C SER A 288 -6.14 18.28 7.18
N PHE A 289 -6.60 18.34 8.43
CA PHE A 289 -7.98 18.06 8.82
C PHE A 289 -8.95 19.14 8.35
N ASP A 290 -8.51 20.40 8.32
CA ASP A 290 -9.33 21.52 7.86
C ASP A 290 -9.69 21.40 6.37
N TYR A 291 -8.77 20.91 5.53
CA TYR A 291 -9.08 20.63 4.13
C TYR A 291 -10.19 19.57 3.98
N ILE A 292 -10.13 18.49 4.77
CA ILE A 292 -11.14 17.42 4.74
C ILE A 292 -12.48 17.92 5.30
N ARG A 293 -12.46 18.75 6.35
CA ARG A 293 -13.66 19.36 6.93
C ARG A 293 -14.36 20.26 5.92
N ASN A 294 -13.61 21.09 5.21
CA ASN A 294 -14.16 21.96 4.17
C ASN A 294 -14.72 21.11 3.01
N LEU A 295 -14.04 20.05 2.60
CA LEU A 295 -14.50 19.15 1.54
C LEU A 295 -15.79 18.42 1.95
N ARG A 296 -15.90 17.97 3.21
CA ARG A 296 -17.13 17.41 3.77
C ARG A 296 -18.28 18.42 3.70
N ASN A 297 -18.05 19.65 4.11
CA ASN A 297 -19.09 20.68 4.16
C ASN A 297 -19.62 20.98 2.77
N PHE A 298 -18.72 21.09 1.79
CA PHE A 298 -19.04 21.21 0.37
C PHE A 298 -19.98 20.08 -0.10
N TYR A 299 -19.60 18.81 0.07
CA TYR A 299 -20.46 17.66 -0.31
C TYR A 299 -21.70 17.46 0.58
N SER A 300 -21.87 18.24 1.65
CA SER A 300 -23.05 18.18 2.52
C SER A 300 -24.09 19.25 2.19
N HIS A 301 -23.72 20.32 1.46
CA HIS A 301 -24.61 21.45 1.18
C HIS A 301 -25.26 21.42 -0.21
N ASP A 302 -24.97 20.41 -1.03
CA ASP A 302 -25.58 20.22 -2.37
C ASP A 302 -25.48 21.48 -3.25
N ASP A 303 -24.37 22.21 -3.10
CA ASP A 303 -24.02 23.29 -4.01
C ASP A 303 -23.52 22.66 -5.31
N ASN A 304 -24.22 22.89 -6.41
CA ASN A 304 -23.89 22.37 -7.76
C ASN A 304 -22.60 22.98 -8.37
N GLU A 305 -21.81 23.72 -7.59
CA GLU A 305 -20.55 24.31 -8.03
C GLU A 305 -19.40 23.39 -7.68
N GLU A 306 -18.44 23.15 -8.57
CA GLU A 306 -17.24 22.37 -8.22
C GLU A 306 -16.33 23.12 -7.23
N PRO A 307 -15.60 22.42 -6.34
CA PRO A 307 -14.64 23.08 -5.48
C PRO A 307 -13.51 23.68 -6.33
N GLU A 308 -12.97 24.85 -5.95
CA GLU A 308 -11.79 25.41 -6.59
C GLU A 308 -10.66 24.36 -6.70
N GLU A 309 -10.02 24.27 -7.87
CA GLU A 309 -9.08 23.19 -8.22
C GLU A 309 -7.94 23.05 -7.20
N GLY A 310 -7.35 24.18 -6.76
CA GLY A 310 -6.29 24.19 -5.75
C GLY A 310 -6.74 23.74 -4.35
N PHE A 311 -8.02 23.93 -4.02
CA PHE A 311 -8.60 23.42 -2.77
C PHE A 311 -8.84 21.91 -2.85
N LYS A 312 -9.37 21.42 -3.97
CA LYS A 312 -9.60 19.98 -4.21
C LYS A 312 -8.29 19.19 -4.14
N ASP A 313 -7.21 19.71 -4.72
CA ASP A 313 -5.88 19.09 -4.66
C ASP A 313 -5.34 18.96 -3.23
N SER A 314 -5.50 20.01 -2.42
CA SER A 314 -5.06 20.02 -1.02
C SER A 314 -5.84 19.01 -0.17
N ALA A 315 -7.15 18.93 -0.36
CA ALA A 315 -8.01 17.95 0.32
C ALA A 315 -7.70 16.52 -0.13
N MET A 316 -7.43 16.32 -1.42
CA MET A 316 -7.02 15.03 -1.97
C MET A 316 -5.67 14.56 -1.43
N GLY A 317 -4.70 15.47 -1.32
CA GLY A 317 -3.42 15.20 -0.67
C GLY A 317 -3.57 14.80 0.80
N ALA A 318 -4.47 15.46 1.53
CA ALA A 318 -4.81 15.09 2.91
C ALA A 318 -5.46 13.70 2.96
N LEU A 319 -6.50 13.44 2.16
CA LEU A 319 -7.19 12.15 2.12
C LEU A 319 -6.27 10.99 1.76
N LYS A 320 -5.36 11.16 0.79
CA LYS A 320 -4.34 10.15 0.48
C LYS A 320 -3.44 9.86 1.68
N THR A 321 -3.04 10.90 2.40
CA THR A 321 -2.22 10.75 3.61
C THR A 321 -2.96 9.97 4.69
N PHE A 322 -4.24 10.28 4.92
CA PHE A 322 -5.07 9.52 5.85
C PHE A 322 -5.35 8.10 5.36
N ASN A 323 -5.55 7.87 4.06
CA ASN A 323 -5.87 6.56 3.53
C ASN A 323 -4.72 5.57 3.73
N ARG A 324 -3.47 6.05 3.72
CA ARG A 324 -2.29 5.24 4.05
C ARG A 324 -2.35 4.64 5.45
N ILE A 325 -3.02 5.30 6.38
CA ILE A 325 -3.17 4.88 7.78
C ILE A 325 -4.48 4.11 7.98
N LEU A 326 -5.57 4.66 7.45
CA LEU A 326 -6.94 4.26 7.78
C LEU A 326 -7.55 3.26 6.79
N LYS A 327 -7.02 3.16 5.57
CA LYS A 327 -7.47 2.22 4.53
C LYS A 327 -8.99 2.28 4.29
N PHE A 328 -9.49 3.46 3.94
CA PHE A 328 -10.91 3.73 3.66
C PHE A 328 -11.26 3.77 2.16
N SER A 329 -10.25 3.82 1.28
CA SER A 329 -10.33 3.75 -0.18
C SER A 329 -9.37 2.68 -0.69
N ASP A 330 -9.78 1.97 -1.74
CA ASP A 330 -9.16 0.74 -2.27
C ASP A 330 -8.11 0.98 -3.36
#